data_AF-A0A496SJI7-F1
#
_entry.id   AF-A0A496SJI7-F1
#
_cell.length_a   1.000
_cell.length_b   1.000
_cell.length_c   1.000
_cell.angle_alpha   90.00
_cell.angle_beta   90.00
_cell.angle_gamma   90.00
#
_symmetry.space_group_name_H-M   'P 1'
#
loop_
_entity.id
_entity.type
_entity.pdbx_description
1 polymer ?
#
loop_
_entity_poly.entity_id
_entity_poly.type
_entity_poly.pdbx_seq_one_letter_code
_entity_poly.pdbx_strand_id
1 'polypeptide(L)'
;MEIQIDPHTLERAEERGTNEDEIKDVINTGFSIPAKYGRMGKAKIYNFRQKRHGKYYEQKRVEVIYTIERDVIVTITVYVFYGKWEEENADII
;
A
#
# COMPACT_ATOMS: atom_id res chain seq x y z
N MET A 1 -8.87 9.15 -12.05
CA MET A 1 -7.56 8.98 -12.71
C MET A 1 -7.37 7.52 -13.02
N GLU A 2 -6.79 7.22 -14.17
CA GLU A 2 -6.34 5.86 -14.52
C GLU A 2 -5.16 5.46 -13.63
N ILE A 3 -5.08 4.18 -13.27
CA ILE A 3 -3.96 3.62 -12.49
C ILE A 3 -3.20 2.64 -13.37
N GLN A 4 -1.97 3.00 -13.73
CA GLN A 4 -1.02 2.13 -14.41
C GLN A 4 -0.06 1.53 -13.39
N ILE A 5 -0.16 0.21 -13.21
CA ILE A 5 0.70 -0.52 -12.29
C ILE A 5 1.90 -1.04 -13.08
N ASP A 6 3.08 -0.54 -12.72
CA ASP A 6 4.33 -0.98 -13.35
C ASP A 6 4.54 -2.49 -13.11
N PRO A 7 4.96 -3.27 -14.13
CA PRO A 7 5.20 -4.71 -13.97
C PRO A 7 6.17 -5.05 -12.83
N HIS A 8 7.19 -4.21 -12.58
CA HIS A 8 8.08 -4.39 -11.45
C HIS A 8 7.35 -4.24 -10.12
N THR A 9 6.37 -3.33 -10.03
CA THR A 9 5.55 -3.18 -8.83
C THR A 9 4.71 -4.44 -8.57
N LEU A 10 4.15 -5.07 -9.61
CA LEU A 10 3.39 -6.32 -9.47
C LEU A 10 4.28 -7.48 -9.00
N GLU A 11 5.46 -7.65 -9.58
CA GLU A 11 6.43 -8.66 -9.13
C GLU A 11 6.75 -8.49 -7.62
N ARG A 12 7.01 -7.25 -7.19
CA ARG A 12 7.23 -6.94 -5.77
C ARG A 12 5.99 -7.17 -4.91
N ALA A 13 4.79 -6.94 -5.44
CA ALA A 13 3.54 -7.14 -4.73
C ALA A 13 3.40 -8.60 -4.29
N GLU A 14 3.59 -9.53 -5.24
CA GLU A 14 3.48 -10.97 -5.00
C GLU A 14 4.51 -11.44 -3.97
N GLU A 15 5.78 -11.07 -4.12
CA GLU A 15 6.84 -11.39 -3.15
C GLU A 15 6.54 -10.89 -1.72
N ARG A 16 5.87 -9.73 -1.63
CA ARG A 16 5.61 -9.02 -0.37
C ARG A 16 4.28 -9.43 0.27
N GLY A 17 3.42 -10.17 -0.44
CA GLY A 17 2.13 -10.67 0.04
C GLY A 17 0.99 -9.66 -0.10
N THR A 18 1.00 -8.90 -1.19
CA THR A 18 -0.10 -8.04 -1.66
C THR A 18 -0.36 -8.30 -3.14
N ASN A 19 -1.32 -7.62 -3.75
CA ASN A 19 -1.76 -7.87 -5.13
C ASN A 19 -2.25 -6.57 -5.80
N GLU A 20 -2.62 -6.68 -7.07
CA GLU A 20 -3.10 -5.56 -7.88
C GLU A 20 -4.33 -4.87 -7.26
N ASP A 21 -5.28 -5.64 -6.73
CA ASP A 21 -6.52 -5.12 -6.16
C ASP A 21 -6.25 -4.29 -4.89
N GLU A 22 -5.38 -4.79 -4.01
CA GLU A 22 -4.96 -4.05 -2.82
C GLU A 22 -4.13 -2.81 -3.16
N ILE A 23 -3.36 -2.81 -4.24
CA ILE A 23 -2.65 -1.62 -4.73
C ILE A 23 -3.66 -0.55 -5.15
N LYS A 24 -4.64 -0.91 -5.97
CA LYS A 24 -5.70 0.01 -6.42
C LYS A 24 -6.52 0.51 -5.24
N ASP A 25 -6.86 -0.37 -4.30
CA ASP A 25 -7.60 0.00 -3.10
C ASP A 25 -6.80 0.99 -2.22
N VAL A 26 -5.51 0.76 -1.99
CA VAL A 26 -4.64 1.70 -1.26
C VAL A 26 -4.60 3.06 -1.96
N ILE A 27 -4.44 3.10 -3.28
CA ILE A 27 -4.42 4.37 -4.03
C ILE A 27 -5.75 5.13 -3.88
N ASN A 28 -6.87 4.42 -3.97
CA ASN A 28 -8.19 5.07 -3.93
C ASN A 28 -8.61 5.47 -2.52
N THR A 29 -8.46 4.58 -1.53
CA THR A 29 -9.08 4.72 -0.20
C THR A 29 -8.07 4.86 0.94
N GLY A 30 -6.79 4.59 0.68
CA GLY A 30 -5.74 4.71 1.69
C GLY A 30 -5.47 6.15 2.11
N PHE A 31 -4.91 6.31 3.31
CA PHE A 31 -4.47 7.57 3.87
C PHE A 31 -3.11 7.98 3.27
N SER A 32 -2.89 9.28 3.10
CA SER A 32 -1.63 9.80 2.57
C SER A 32 -0.49 9.58 3.56
N ILE A 33 0.67 9.19 3.04
CA ILE A 33 1.91 9.06 3.80
C ILE A 33 3.02 9.90 3.15
N PRO A 34 3.99 10.40 3.93
CA PRO A 34 5.14 11.10 3.37
C PRO A 34 5.93 10.19 2.41
N ALA A 35 6.28 10.70 1.24
CA ALA A 35 7.19 10.05 0.31
C ALA A 35 8.37 10.96 -0.05
N LYS A 36 9.47 10.37 -0.51
CA LYS A 36 10.68 11.12 -0.88
C LYS A 36 10.66 11.53 -2.36
N TYR A 37 11.45 12.54 -2.71
CA TYR A 37 11.75 12.94 -4.09
C TYR A 37 10.51 13.38 -4.91
N GLY A 38 9.57 14.10 -4.28
CA GLY A 38 8.37 14.60 -4.97
C GLY A 38 7.35 13.52 -5.35
N ARG A 39 7.52 12.29 -4.83
CA ARG A 39 6.58 11.19 -5.05
C ARG A 39 5.39 11.31 -4.08
N MET A 40 4.33 10.60 -4.42
CA MET A 40 3.16 10.46 -3.56
C MET A 40 3.17 9.08 -2.92
N GLY A 41 2.61 8.99 -1.71
CA GLY A 41 2.50 7.74 -0.98
C GLY A 41 1.11 7.63 -0.37
N LYS A 42 0.52 6.44 -0.47
CA LYS A 42 -0.67 6.08 0.30
C LYS A 42 -0.47 4.77 1.03
N ALA A 43 -1.14 4.62 2.16
CA ALA A 43 -1.13 3.40 2.94
C ALA A 43 -2.54 2.98 3.36
N LYS A 44 -2.73 1.68 3.53
CA LYS A 44 -3.93 1.11 4.12
C LYS A 44 -3.59 -0.08 4.99
N ILE A 45 -4.28 -0.19 6.12
CA ILE A 45 -4.15 -1.31 7.04
C ILE A 45 -5.29 -2.30 6.76
N TYR A 46 -4.94 -3.57 6.64
CA TYR A 46 -5.87 -4.67 6.38
C TYR A 46 -5.83 -5.66 7.53
N ASN A 47 -6.99 -6.22 7.87
CA ASN A 47 -7.05 -7.43 8.68
C ASN A 47 -6.44 -8.58 7.87
N PHE A 48 -5.32 -9.13 8.35
CA PHE A 48 -4.59 -10.20 7.67
C PHE A 48 -4.89 -11.57 8.29
N ARG A 49 -4.81 -11.65 9.63
CA ARG A 49 -5.13 -12.84 10.46
C ARG A 49 -4.58 -14.16 9.91
N GLN A 50 -3.36 -14.13 9.40
CA GLN A 50 -2.71 -15.23 8.71
C GLN A 50 -1.25 -15.38 9.15
N LYS A 51 -0.63 -16.51 8.80
CA LYS A 51 0.81 -16.74 9.03
C LYS A 51 1.63 -16.29 7.84
N ARG A 52 2.75 -15.61 8.09
CA ARG A 52 3.79 -15.31 7.10
C ARG A 52 5.14 -15.75 7.66
N HIS A 53 5.88 -16.56 6.89
CA HIS A 53 7.16 -17.18 7.31
C HIS A 53 7.10 -17.81 8.72
N GLY A 54 6.00 -18.52 9.02
CA GLY A 54 5.81 -19.22 10.30
C GLY A 54 5.29 -18.37 11.46
N LYS A 55 5.23 -17.04 11.33
CA LYS A 55 4.71 -16.14 12.36
C LYS A 55 3.29 -15.65 12.03
N TYR A 56 2.40 -15.65 13.02
CA TYR A 56 1.05 -15.12 12.88
C TYR A 56 1.03 -13.59 13.00
N TYR A 57 0.23 -12.94 12.16
CA TYR A 57 0.03 -11.49 12.17
C TYR A 57 -1.45 -11.15 12.06
N GLU A 58 -1.93 -10.27 12.95
CA GLU A 58 -3.32 -9.82 12.94
C GLU A 58 -3.61 -8.90 11.76
N GLN A 59 -2.70 -7.98 11.46
CA GLN A 59 -2.83 -7.00 10.40
C GLN A 59 -1.63 -7.01 9.47
N LYS A 60 -1.85 -6.47 8.27
CA LYS A 60 -0.80 -6.02 7.37
C LYS A 60 -1.06 -4.58 6.97
N ARG A 61 -0.01 -3.81 6.70
CA ARG A 61 -0.08 -2.47 6.12
C ARG A 61 0.55 -2.50 4.74
N VAL A 62 -0.20 -2.11 3.74
CA VAL A 62 0.28 -1.97 2.36
C VAL A 62 0.52 -0.50 2.10
N GLU A 63 1.69 -0.16 1.59
CA GLU A 63 2.07 1.19 1.19
C GLU A 63 2.41 1.22 -0.29
N VAL A 64 1.78 2.12 -1.04
CA VAL A 64 2.02 2.29 -2.48
C VAL A 64 2.66 3.64 -2.71
N ILE A 65 3.82 3.64 -3.34
CA ILE A 65 4.52 4.84 -3.78
C ILE A 65 4.30 5.00 -5.28
N TYR A 66 3.87 6.19 -5.70
CA TYR A 66 3.50 6.46 -7.08
C TYR A 66 3.82 7.91 -7.48
N THR A 67 3.72 8.18 -8.78
CA THR A 67 3.75 9.52 -9.36
C THR A 67 2.48 9.75 -10.17
N ILE A 68 2.17 11.02 -10.47
CA ILE A 68 1.09 11.38 -11.38
C ILE A 68 1.73 11.97 -12.63
N GLU A 69 1.55 11.31 -13.77
CA GLU A 69 2.06 11.73 -15.06
C GLU A 69 0.90 11.87 -16.04
N ARG A 70 0.67 13.09 -16.55
CA ARG A 70 -0.41 13.37 -17.53
C ARG A 70 -1.79 12.81 -17.10
N ASP A 71 -2.15 12.99 -15.83
CA ASP A 71 -3.39 12.50 -15.20
C ASP A 71 -3.50 10.97 -15.03
N VAL A 72 -2.38 10.25 -15.22
CA VAL A 72 -2.26 8.81 -14.93
C VAL A 72 -1.43 8.61 -13.67
N ILE A 73 -1.94 7.79 -12.76
CA ILE A 73 -1.19 7.34 -11.59
C ILE A 73 -0.27 6.20 -12.02
N VAL A 74 1.05 6.40 -11.93
CA VAL A 74 2.06 5.38 -12.27
C VAL A 74 2.71 4.88 -10.99
N THR A 75 2.58 3.58 -10.69
CA THR A 75 3.17 3.00 -9.48
C THR A 75 4.68 2.81 -9.62
N ILE A 76 5.42 3.11 -8.56
CA ILE A 76 6.87 2.96 -8.52
C ILE A 76 7.27 1.72 -7.71
N THR A 77 6.66 1.55 -6.53
CA THR A 77 6.92 0.39 -5.67
C THR A 77 5.79 0.22 -4.65
N VAL A 78 5.71 -0.98 -4.08
CA VAL A 78 4.75 -1.34 -3.02
C VAL A 78 5.45 -1.98 -1.84
N TYR A 79 5.25 -1.50 -0.62
CA TYR A 79 5.78 -2.12 0.60
C TYR A 79 4.65 -2.80 1.37
N VAL A 80 4.97 -3.92 2.03
CA VAL A 80 4.04 -4.63 2.89
C VAL A 80 4.70 -4.90 4.24
N PHE A 81 4.08 -4.37 5.28
CA PHE A 81 4.50 -4.55 6.66
C PHE A 81 3.49 -5.45 7.37
N TYR A 82 3.96 -6.27 8.30
CA TYR A 82 3.13 -7.20 9.06
C TYR A 82 3.29 -6.90 10.54
N GLY A 83 2.17 -6.73 11.24
CA GLY A 83 2.19 -6.22 12.61
C GLY A 83 0.80 -5.88 13.13
N LYS A 84 0.77 -4.96 14.08
CA LYS A 84 -0.44 -4.35 14.64
C LYS A 84 -0.25 -2.84 14.61
N TRP A 85 -1.24 -2.14 14.10
CA TRP A 85 -1.37 -0.69 14.09
C TRP A 85 -2.59 -0.35 14.91
N GLU A 86 -2.40 0.52 15.89
CA GLU A 86 -3.52 1.15 16.59
C GLU A 86 -4.12 2.16 15.61
N GLU A 87 -5.45 2.17 15.47
CA GLU A 87 -6.16 3.26 14.81
C GLU A 87 -6.10 4.49 15.72
N GLU A 88 -4.90 5.01 16.01
CA GLU A 88 -4.77 6.27 16.72
C GLU A 88 -5.25 7.39 15.79
N ASN A 89 -6.51 7.78 16.02
CA ASN A 89 -7.21 8.97 15.54
C ASN A 89 -7.80 8.91 14.13
N ALA A 90 -8.78 8.02 13.95
CA ALA A 90 -9.83 8.22 12.93
C ALA A 90 -10.86 9.30 13.34
N ASP A 91 -10.80 9.79 14.59
CA ASP A 91 -11.64 10.87 15.11
C ASP A 91 -10.77 11.93 15.82
N ILE A 92 -10.15 12.83 15.07
CA ILE A 92 -9.78 14.15 15.58
C ILE A 92 -10.27 15.20 14.56
N ILE A 93 -11.49 15.68 14.86
CA ILE A 93 -12.17 16.98 14.56
C ILE A 93 -12.17 17.53 13.14
#